data_AF-A0A6V7LC44-F1
#
_entry.id   AF-A0A6V7LC44-F1
#
_cell.length_a   1.000
_cell.length_b   1.000
_cell.length_c   1.000
_cell.angle_alpha   90.00
_cell.angle_beta   90.00
_cell.angle_gamma   90.00
#
_symmetry.space_group_name_H-M   'P 1'
#
loop_
_entity.id
_entity.type
_entity.pdbx_description
1 polymer ?
#
loop_
_entity_poly.entity_id
_entity_poly.type
_entity_poly.pdbx_seq_one_letter_code
_entity_poly.pdbx_strand_id
1 'polypeptide(L)'
;FDEQGTLDMSAMIDYVLYHTNQPSMTFIGHSVGATLLTILLSDRPEYNDKINLVIYLAPMYRWRILTISRFLILMQIAITKIIAMNKNFEVNFQSIV
;
A
#
# COMPACT_ATOMS: atom_id res chain seq x y z
N PHE A 1 -9.25 7.79 -4.87
CA PHE A 1 -8.15 7.84 -3.87
C PHE A 1 -7.73 9.28 -3.60
N ASP A 2 -7.81 10.14 -4.61
CA ASP A 2 -7.37 11.55 -4.52
C ASP A 2 -8.09 12.32 -3.41
N GLU A 3 -9.42 12.28 -3.33
CA GLU A 3 -10.19 12.93 -2.26
C GLU A 3 -9.86 12.34 -0.88
N GLN A 4 -9.73 11.02 -0.77
CA GLN A 4 -9.37 10.35 0.49
C GLN A 4 -7.94 10.69 0.96
N GLY A 5 -7.02 10.95 0.03
CA GLY A 5 -5.67 11.41 0.36
C GLY A 5 -5.63 12.90 0.68
N THR A 6 -6.30 13.74 -0.12
CA THR A 6 -6.16 15.20 -0.04
C THR A 6 -7.15 15.89 0.91
N LEU A 7 -8.26 15.25 1.26
CA LEU A 7 -9.28 15.75 2.19
C LEU A 7 -9.28 14.94 3.48
N ASP A 8 -9.59 13.64 3.40
CA ASP A 8 -9.78 12.80 4.59
C ASP A 8 -8.47 12.67 5.39
N MET A 9 -7.37 12.28 4.72
CA MET A 9 -6.08 12.08 5.39
C MET A 9 -5.53 13.39 5.97
N SER A 10 -5.65 14.52 5.27
CA SER A 10 -5.25 15.83 5.80
C SER A 10 -6.03 16.21 7.05
N ALA A 11 -7.35 16.01 7.04
CA ALA A 11 -8.21 16.34 8.18
C ALA A 11 -7.88 15.46 9.39
N MET A 12 -7.61 14.17 9.17
CA MET A 12 -7.19 13.26 10.23
C MET A 12 -5.85 13.66 10.85
N ILE A 13 -4.84 13.98 10.02
CA ILE A 13 -3.52 14.41 10.51
C ILE A 13 -3.65 15.71 11.30
N ASP A 14 -4.35 16.71 10.77
CA ASP A 14 -4.52 17.99 11.45
C ASP A 14 -5.26 17.84 12.77
N TYR A 15 -6.31 17.02 12.80
CA TYR A 15 -7.03 16.71 14.03
C TYR A 15 -6.10 16.07 15.06
N VAL A 16 -5.32 15.06 14.69
CA VAL A 16 -4.39 14.38 15.62
C VAL A 16 -3.35 15.35 16.15
N LEU A 17 -2.71 16.15 15.29
CA LEU A 17 -1.68 17.11 15.73
C LEU A 17 -2.27 18.21 16.62
N TYR A 18 -3.45 18.72 16.29
CA TYR A 18 -4.18 19.69 17.11
C TYR A 18 -4.53 19.12 18.49
N HIS A 19 -5.13 17.93 18.53
CA HIS A 19 -5.57 17.31 19.79
C HIS A 19 -4.41 16.84 20.68
N THR A 20 -3.29 16.43 20.09
CA THR A 20 -2.10 15.99 20.82
C THR A 20 -1.12 17.13 21.12
N ASN A 21 -1.33 18.30 20.50
CA ASN A 21 -0.44 19.46 20.52
C ASN A 21 1.01 19.13 20.11
N GLN A 22 1.15 18.19 19.16
CA GLN A 22 2.44 17.77 18.62
C GLN A 22 2.71 18.48 17.28
N PRO A 23 3.97 18.85 16.99
CA PRO A 23 4.32 19.50 15.74
C PRO A 23 4.38 18.54 14.55
N SER A 24 4.60 17.24 14.80
CA SER A 24 4.64 16.18 13.78
C SER A 24 4.25 14.82 14.37
N MET A 25 3.98 13.85 13.49
CA MET A 25 3.67 12.47 13.91
C MET A 25 4.42 11.42 13.10
N THR A 26 4.56 10.23 13.67
CA THR A 26 4.95 9.01 12.94
C THR A 26 3.71 8.40 12.31
N PHE A 27 3.77 8.10 11.01
CA PHE A 27 2.67 7.44 10.30
C PHE A 27 3.03 6.02 9.93
N ILE A 28 2.10 5.09 10.20
CA ILE A 28 2.21 3.69 9.77
C ILE A 28 1.07 3.41 8.80
N GLY A 29 1.40 3.23 7.53
CA GLY A 29 0.43 3.00 6.45
C GLY A 29 0.45 1.55 5.99
N HIS A 30 -0.67 0.85 6.07
CA HIS A 30 -0.82 -0.48 5.49
C HIS A 30 -1.59 -0.42 4.16
N SER A 31 -1.13 -1.13 3.12
CA SER A 31 -1.87 -1.30 1.87
C SER A 31 -2.32 0.04 1.26
N VAL A 32 -3.62 0.31 1.17
CA VAL A 32 -4.18 1.58 0.68
C VAL A 32 -3.84 2.78 1.57
N GLY A 33 -3.66 2.59 2.89
CA GLY A 33 -3.28 3.67 3.80
C GLY A 33 -1.91 4.26 3.44
N ALA A 34 -1.00 3.42 2.94
CA ALA A 34 0.28 3.88 2.39
C ALA A 34 0.08 4.74 1.12
N THR A 35 -0.86 4.36 0.26
CA THR A 35 -1.22 5.09 -0.95
C THR A 35 -1.80 6.46 -0.62
N LEU A 36 -2.74 6.54 0.32
CA LEU A 36 -3.41 7.79 0.70
C LEU A 36 -2.42 8.81 1.28
N LEU A 37 -1.51 8.38 2.15
CA LEU A 37 -0.47 9.28 2.64
C LEU A 37 0.46 9.71 1.50
N THR A 38 0.85 8.80 0.60
CA THR A 38 1.72 9.16 -0.53
C THR A 38 1.08 10.19 -1.46
N ILE A 39 -0.24 10.07 -1.71
CA ILE A 39 -1.02 11.06 -2.47
C ILE A 39 -0.95 12.40 -1.74
N LEU A 40 -1.28 12.44 -0.44
CA LEU A 40 -1.27 13.67 0.34
C LEU A 40 0.09 14.37 0.30
N LEU A 41 1.18 13.64 0.57
CA LEU A 41 2.53 14.21 0.62
C LEU A 41 3.04 14.69 -0.75
N SER A 42 2.50 14.14 -1.84
CA SER A 42 2.83 14.56 -3.21
C SER A 42 2.03 15.78 -3.63
N ASP A 43 0.71 15.78 -3.37
CA ASP A 43 -0.19 16.86 -3.79
C ASP A 43 -0.13 18.09 -2.87
N ARG A 44 0.22 17.89 -1.59
CA ARG A 44 0.27 18.93 -0.55
C ARG A 44 1.60 18.86 0.21
N PRO A 45 2.70 19.37 -0.40
CA PRO A 45 4.04 19.24 0.17
C PRO A 45 4.20 19.82 1.58
N GLU A 46 3.32 20.74 2.00
CA GLU A 46 3.28 21.30 3.35
C GLU A 46 3.01 20.25 4.45
N TYR A 47 2.46 19.09 4.10
CA TYR A 47 2.29 17.97 5.05
C TYR A 47 3.58 17.17 5.28
N ASN A 48 4.63 17.35 4.47
CA ASN A 48 5.92 16.67 4.73
C ASN A 48 6.52 17.12 6.08
N ASP A 49 6.38 18.40 6.44
CA ASP A 49 6.87 18.92 7.72
C ASP A 49 6.08 18.37 8.93
N LYS A 50 4.86 17.86 8.68
CA LYS A 50 3.97 17.30 9.70
C LYS A 50 4.23 15.82 9.98
N ILE A 51 5.10 15.16 9.20
CA ILE A 51 5.37 13.72 9.31
C ILE A 51 6.87 13.48 9.50
N ASN A 52 7.26 12.95 10.66
CA ASN A 52 8.68 12.75 11.00
C ASN A 52 9.24 11.39 10.53
N LEU A 53 8.39 10.38 10.42
CA LEU A 53 8.74 9.04 9.99
C LEU A 53 7.51 8.38 9.35
N VAL A 54 7.74 7.70 8.23
CA VAL A 54 6.73 6.92 7.54
C VAL A 54 7.16 5.46 7.47
N ILE A 55 6.30 4.57 7.96
CA ILE A 55 6.47 3.12 7.84
C ILE A 55 5.36 2.59 6.93
N TYR A 56 5.75 2.06 5.77
CA TYR A 56 4.81 1.45 4.83
C TYR A 56 4.82 -0.07 4.94
N LEU A 57 3.68 -0.65 5.27
CA LEU A 57 3.46 -2.09 5.39
C LEU A 57 2.65 -2.58 4.17
N ALA A 58 3.23 -3.49 3.39
CA ALA A 58 2.62 -4.02 2.16
C ALA A 58 1.99 -2.93 1.27
N PRO A 59 2.74 -1.89 0.87
CA PRO A 59 2.12 -0.73 0.26
C PRO A 59 1.56 -1.02 -1.15
N MET A 60 0.42 -0.41 -1.44
CA MET A 60 -0.18 -0.46 -2.77
C MET A 60 0.26 0.74 -3.62
N TYR A 61 1.21 0.51 -4.52
CA TYR A 61 1.58 1.48 -5.54
C TYR A 61 1.44 0.88 -6.93
N ARG A 62 1.28 1.74 -7.93
CA ARG A 62 1.42 1.30 -9.32
C ARG A 62 2.89 0.97 -9.58
N TRP A 63 3.21 -0.32 -9.54
CA TRP A 63 4.49 -0.83 -9.98
C TRP A 63 4.69 -0.48 -11.47
N ARG A 64 5.71 0.35 -11.79
CA ARG A 64 6.14 0.60 -13.17
C ARG A 64 7.31 -0.27 -13.60
N ILE A 65 8.05 -0.81 -12.65
CA ILE A 65 9.26 -1.62 -12.85
C ILE A 65 8.98 -3.09 -12.52
N LEU A 66 9.71 -3.99 -13.19
CA LEU A 66 9.78 -5.41 -12.85
C LEU A 66 10.58 -5.59 -11.56
N THR A 67 9.88 -5.54 -10.44
CA THR A 67 10.46 -5.83 -9.14
C THR A 67 10.59 -7.33 -8.93
N ILE A 68 11.45 -7.75 -8.00
CA ILE A 68 11.63 -9.17 -7.65
C ILE A 68 10.27 -9.79 -7.27
N SER A 69 9.45 -9.08 -6.50
CA SER A 69 8.09 -9.52 -6.15
C SER A 69 7.22 -9.74 -7.39
N ARG A 70 7.23 -8.80 -8.35
CA ARG A 70 6.51 -8.97 -9.62
C ARG A 70 7.05 -10.13 -10.44
N PHE A 71 8.36 -10.29 -10.52
CA PHE A 71 8.99 -11.40 -11.23
C PHE A 71 8.57 -12.74 -10.61
N LEU A 72 8.62 -12.86 -9.28
CA LEU A 72 8.19 -14.05 -8.54
C LEU A 72 6.70 -14.34 -8.73
N ILE A 73 5.84 -13.32 -8.71
CA ILE A 73 4.40 -13.49 -8.98
C ILE A 73 4.17 -13.97 -10.42
N LEU A 74 4.85 -13.38 -11.41
CA LEU A 74 4.72 -13.78 -12.81
C LEU A 74 5.26 -15.20 -13.05
N MET A 75 6.37 -15.55 -12.41
CA MET A 75 6.90 -16.92 -12.36
C MET A 75 5.89 -17.89 -11.76
N GLN A 76 5.27 -17.54 -10.62
CA GLN A 76 4.26 -18.36 -9.97
C GLN A 76 3.06 -18.60 -10.90
N ILE A 77 2.58 -17.56 -11.59
CA ILE A 77 1.48 -17.67 -12.55
C ILE A 77 1.89 -18.56 -13.73
N ALA A 78 3.11 -18.40 -14.26
CA ALA A 78 3.62 -19.23 -15.36
C ALA A 78 3.71 -20.71 -14.95
N ILE A 79 4.25 -20.99 -13.76
CA ILE A 79 4.34 -22.35 -13.20
C ILE A 79 2.94 -22.94 -13.00
N THR A 80 2.01 -22.20 -12.39
CA THR A 80 0.62 -22.66 -12.21
C THR A 80 -0.07 -22.94 -13.53
N LYS A 81 0.16 -22.14 -14.58
CA LYS A 81 -0.35 -22.41 -15.93
C LYS A 81 0.25 -23.68 -16.53
N ILE A 82 1.56 -23.88 -16.43
CA ILE A 82 2.23 -25.10 -16.92
C ILE A 82 1.67 -26.33 -16.19
N ILE A 83 1.50 -26.23 -14.87
CA ILE A 83 0.92 -27.27 -14.02
C ILE A 83 -0.53 -27.55 -14.43
N ALA A 84 -1.36 -26.52 -14.64
CA ALA A 84 -2.75 -26.66 -15.07
C ALA A 84 -2.87 -27.24 -16.49
N MET A 85 -1.96 -26.89 -17.40
CA MET A 85 -1.88 -27.49 -18.74
C MET A 85 -1.46 -28.97 -18.70
N ASN A 86 -0.78 -29.40 -17.62
CA ASN A 86 -0.28 -30.77 -17.43
C ASN A 86 -1.19 -31.67 -16.57
N LYS A 87 -2.37 -31.21 -16.15
CA LYS A 87 -3.20 -31.90 -15.14
C LYS A 87 -4.65 -31.98 -15.65
N ASN A 88 -5.34 -33.12 -15.76
CA ASN A 88 -5.24 -34.42 -15.07
C ASN A 88 -5.04 -34.36 -13.54
N PHE A 89 -5.29 -33.21 -12.92
CA PHE A 89 -5.22 -33.02 -11.48
C PHE A 89 -5.96 -31.74 -11.14
N GLU A 90 -7.10 -31.92 -10.52
CA GLU A 90 -7.84 -30.85 -9.88
C GLU A 90 -7.08 -30.42 -8.62
N VAL A 91 -6.80 -29.12 -8.49
CA VAL A 91 -6.31 -28.54 -7.24
C VAL A 91 -7.53 -28.08 -6.46
N ASN A 92 -7.87 -28.81 -5.38
CA ASN A 92 -8.96 -28.43 -4.49
C ASN A 92 -8.48 -27.31 -3.55
N PHE A 93 -9.11 -26.13 -3.65
CA PHE A 93 -8.77 -24.92 -2.90
C PHE A 93 -9.38 -24.86 -1.48
N GLN A 94 -10.08 -25.90 -1.01
CA GLN A 94 -10.74 -25.87 0.30
C GLN A 94 -9.83 -26.08 1.52
N SER A 95 -8.53 -26.37 1.36
CA SER A 95 -7.64 -26.65 2.50
C SER A 95 -6.79 -25.45 2.95
N ILE A 96 -7.07 -24.24 2.45
CA ILE A 96 -6.36 -23.02 2.86
C ILE A 96 -7.40 -21.95 3.25
N VAL A 97 -8.15 -22.24 4.31
CA VAL A 97 -8.78 -21.27 5.21
C VAL A 97 -8.66 -21.81 6.62
#